data_AF-A0A4W5QHL8-F1
#
_entry.id   AF-A0A4W5QHL8-F1
#
_cell.length_a   1.000
_cell.length_b   1.000
_cell.length_c   1.000
_cell.angle_alpha   90.00
_cell.angle_beta   90.00
_cell.angle_gamma   90.00
#
_symmetry.space_group_name_H-M   'P 1'
#
loop_
_entity.id
_entity.type
_entity.pdbx_description
1 polymer ?
#
loop_
_entity_poly.entity_id
_entity_poly.type
_entity_poly.pdbx_seq_one_letter_code
_entity_poly.pdbx_strand_id
1 'polypeptide(L)'
;MVMLYYPTNRAPLLGLPGPLHGSGGWLNRSTVEAFQSYAALCYRGLGPWVSYWITINEPNRWVDAYKSGEEQPIASCWPTLRPGGSMRGNISANREDVSLALHADWVEPANPFPESHATATQRFLLFELGRFLDPLLGRARVLVSWMEST
;
A
#
# COMPACT_ATOMS: atom_id res chain seq x y z
N MET A 1 10.28 -13.33 8.52
CA MET A 1 9.44 -12.27 7.95
C MET A 1 8.31 -12.92 7.17
N VAL A 2 7.07 -12.48 7.37
CA VAL A 2 5.90 -13.00 6.64
C VAL A 2 5.19 -11.86 5.92
N MET A 3 4.71 -12.14 4.72
CA MET A 3 3.94 -11.21 3.92
C MET A 3 2.50 -11.71 3.78
N LEU A 4 1.52 -10.86 4.13
CA LEU A 4 0.11 -11.27 4.20
C LEU A 4 -0.55 -11.26 2.82
N TYR A 5 -0.20 -10.32 1.95
CA TYR A 5 -0.79 -10.23 0.62
C TYR A 5 0.25 -9.92 -0.45
N TYR A 6 0.36 -10.84 -1.42
CA TYR A 6 1.28 -10.75 -2.55
C TYR A 6 0.50 -10.95 -3.86
N PRO A 7 -0.10 -9.89 -4.41
CA PRO A 7 -0.83 -10.00 -5.66
C PRO A 7 0.13 -10.11 -6.83
N THR A 8 -0.25 -10.90 -7.82
CA THR A 8 0.48 -11.00 -9.09
C THR A 8 -0.51 -11.09 -10.24
N ASN A 9 -0.13 -10.56 -11.40
CA ASN A 9 -0.92 -10.70 -12.63
C ASN A 9 -0.98 -12.15 -13.13
N ARG A 10 -0.18 -13.05 -12.56
CA ARG A 10 -0.19 -14.49 -12.86
C ARG A 10 -1.17 -15.25 -11.97
N ALA A 11 -1.51 -14.72 -10.79
CA ALA A 11 -2.48 -15.33 -9.90
C ALA A 11 -3.89 -14.99 -10.37
N PRO A 12 -4.81 -15.98 -10.43
CA PRO A 12 -6.20 -15.69 -10.72
C PRO A 12 -6.75 -14.70 -9.69
N LEU A 13 -7.56 -13.76 -10.15
CA LEU A 13 -8.24 -12.77 -9.31
C LEU A 13 -7.29 -11.93 -8.43
N LEU A 14 -6.03 -11.78 -8.84
CA LEU A 14 -4.96 -11.08 -8.09
C LEU A 14 -4.65 -11.69 -6.72
N GLY A 15 -5.04 -12.94 -6.47
CA GLY A 15 -4.89 -13.59 -5.16
C GLY A 15 -6.01 -13.26 -4.17
N LEU A 16 -7.09 -12.59 -4.60
CA LEU A 16 -8.29 -12.43 -3.79
C LEU A 16 -9.19 -13.67 -3.84
N PRO A 17 -9.91 -13.99 -2.75
CA PRO A 17 -11.02 -14.92 -2.77
C PRO A 17 -12.09 -14.51 -3.80
N GLY A 18 -12.65 -15.49 -4.51
CA GLY A 18 -13.68 -15.29 -5.54
C GLY A 18 -14.81 -14.32 -5.17
N PRO A 19 -15.44 -14.47 -3.99
CA PRO A 19 -16.52 -13.56 -3.55
C PRO A 19 -16.09 -12.10 -3.39
N LEU A 20 -14.86 -11.86 -2.91
CA LEU A 20 -14.33 -10.50 -2.73
C LEU A 20 -14.01 -9.86 -4.08
N HIS A 21 -13.37 -10.62 -4.98
CA HIS A 21 -13.11 -10.13 -6.33
C HIS A 21 -14.41 -9.81 -7.08
N GLY A 22 -15.39 -10.71 -7.05
CA GLY A 22 -16.69 -10.51 -7.71
C GLY A 22 -17.51 -9.34 -7.14
N SER A 23 -17.22 -8.89 -5.92
CA SER A 23 -17.88 -7.76 -5.26
C SER A 23 -17.19 -6.42 -5.52
N GLY A 24 -16.22 -6.35 -6.45
CA GLY A 24 -15.46 -5.14 -6.78
C GLY A 24 -14.03 -5.11 -6.23
N GLY A 25 -13.55 -6.21 -5.63
CA GLY A 25 -12.16 -6.34 -5.18
C GLY A 25 -11.76 -5.26 -4.19
N TRP A 26 -10.56 -4.70 -4.36
CA TRP A 26 -10.03 -3.68 -3.47
C TRP A 26 -10.72 -2.31 -3.60
N LEU A 27 -11.55 -2.10 -4.61
CA LEU A 27 -12.41 -0.91 -4.68
C LEU A 27 -13.56 -0.97 -3.68
N ASN A 28 -13.92 -2.17 -3.21
CA ASN A 28 -14.97 -2.35 -2.23
C ASN A 28 -14.38 -2.33 -0.80
N ARG A 29 -14.96 -1.47 0.05
CA ARG A 29 -14.59 -1.37 1.47
C ARG A 29 -14.73 -2.70 2.22
N SER A 30 -15.64 -3.58 1.82
CA SER A 30 -15.81 -4.90 2.44
C SER A 30 -14.54 -5.78 2.33
N THR A 31 -13.76 -5.62 1.26
CA THR A 31 -12.48 -6.33 1.08
C THR A 31 -11.46 -5.90 2.12
N VAL A 32 -11.50 -4.64 2.54
CA VAL A 32 -10.62 -4.07 3.57
C VAL A 32 -10.92 -4.69 4.92
N GLU A 33 -12.20 -4.77 5.27
CA GLU A 33 -12.68 -5.36 6.53
C GLU A 33 -12.38 -6.87 6.57
N ALA A 34 -12.56 -7.56 5.45
CA ALA A 34 -12.18 -8.96 5.31
C ALA A 34 -10.66 -9.16 5.47
N PHE A 35 -9.86 -8.27 4.88
CA PHE A 35 -8.41 -8.33 4.99
C PHE A 35 -7.91 -8.03 6.42
N GLN A 36 -8.53 -7.08 7.13
CA GLN A 36 -8.28 -6.84 8.56
C GLN A 36 -8.55 -8.10 9.41
N SER A 37 -9.67 -8.77 9.14
CA SER A 37 -10.05 -10.01 9.84
C SER A 37 -9.04 -11.14 9.56
N TYR A 38 -8.60 -11.27 8.31
CA TYR A 38 -7.55 -12.19 7.89
C TYR A 38 -6.21 -11.89 8.58
N ALA A 39 -5.76 -10.63 8.56
CA ALA A 39 -4.52 -10.23 9.21
C ALA A 39 -4.54 -10.50 10.72
N ALA A 40 -5.64 -10.15 11.40
CA ALA A 40 -5.81 -10.42 12.82
C ALA A 40 -5.76 -11.92 13.15
N LEU A 41 -6.32 -12.78 12.29
CA LEU A 41 -6.21 -14.22 12.42
C LEU A 41 -4.76 -14.69 12.27
N CYS A 42 -4.04 -14.20 11.26
CA CYS A 42 -2.63 -14.52 11.04
C CYS A 42 -1.75 -14.09 12.21
N TYR A 43 -1.92 -12.89 12.75
CA TYR A 43 -1.16 -12.43 13.90
C TYR A 43 -1.41 -13.29 15.15
N ARG A 44 -2.67 -13.65 15.42
CA ARG A 44 -2.98 -14.55 16.55
C ARG A 44 -2.39 -15.94 16.37
N GLY A 45 -2.44 -16.46 15.14
CA GLY A 45 -1.98 -17.81 14.84
C GLY A 45 -0.45 -17.93 14.77
N LEU A 46 0.22 -16.94 14.18
CA LEU A 46 1.64 -17.03 13.81
C LEU A 46 2.54 -16.03 14.54
N GLY A 47 1.98 -15.04 15.24
CA GLY A 47 2.72 -14.00 15.99
C GLY A 47 3.85 -14.54 16.88
N PRO A 48 3.65 -15.65 17.65
CA PRO A 48 4.72 -16.22 18.46
C PRO A 48 5.98 -16.62 17.69
N TRP A 49 5.89 -16.85 16.37
CA TRP A 49 7.01 -17.30 15.52
C TRP A 49 7.48 -16.24 14.51
N VAL A 50 6.76 -15.13 14.38
CA VAL A 50 7.01 -14.16 13.31
C VAL A 50 7.29 -12.78 13.91
N SER A 51 8.54 -12.34 13.77
CA SER A 51 8.97 -11.04 14.29
C SER A 51 8.78 -9.86 13.33
N TYR A 52 8.62 -10.13 12.03
CA TYR A 52 8.56 -9.11 10.98
C TYR A 52 7.41 -9.38 10.03
N TRP A 53 6.60 -8.36 9.79
CA TRP A 53 5.40 -8.48 8.97
C TRP A 53 5.37 -7.42 7.89
N ILE A 54 5.08 -7.89 6.67
CA ILE A 54 4.72 -7.02 5.56
C ILE A 54 3.26 -7.28 5.23
N THR A 55 2.44 -6.24 5.35
CA THR A 55 1.00 -6.36 5.11
C THR A 55 0.71 -6.61 3.64
N ILE A 56 1.17 -5.71 2.77
CA ILE A 56 0.85 -5.71 1.34
C ILE A 56 2.15 -5.52 0.53
N ASN A 57 2.31 -6.32 -0.52
CA ASN A 57 3.39 -6.15 -1.50
C ASN A 57 3.00 -5.18 -2.61
N GLU A 58 3.86 -4.20 -2.83
CA GLU A 58 3.89 -3.30 -3.99
C GLU A 58 2.50 -2.75 -4.39
N PRO A 59 1.73 -2.16 -3.45
CA PRO A 59 0.43 -1.60 -3.78
C PRO A 59 0.52 -0.50 -4.85
N ASN A 60 1.70 0.12 -4.99
CA ASN A 60 1.96 1.15 -5.97
C ASN A 60 2.12 0.65 -7.41
N ARG A 61 2.22 -0.67 -7.62
CA ARG A 61 2.28 -1.31 -8.95
C ARG A 61 0.94 -1.90 -9.41
N TRP A 62 -0.13 -1.72 -8.63
CA TRP A 62 -1.45 -2.28 -8.99
C TRP A 62 -2.20 -1.45 -10.03
N VAL A 63 -1.55 -0.43 -10.60
CA VAL A 63 -2.09 0.45 -11.65
C VAL A 63 -2.50 -0.29 -12.92
N ASP A 64 -1.96 -1.50 -13.11
CA ASP A 64 -2.36 -2.39 -14.21
C ASP A 64 -3.67 -3.16 -13.89
N ALA A 65 -3.97 -3.34 -12.59
CA ALA A 65 -5.16 -4.03 -12.10
C ALA A 65 -6.35 -3.07 -11.86
N TYR A 66 -6.08 -1.82 -11.50
CA TYR A 66 -7.07 -0.77 -11.28
C TYR A 66 -6.64 0.49 -12.03
N LYS A 67 -7.55 1.11 -12.79
CA LYS A 67 -7.23 2.30 -13.59
C LYS A 67 -6.69 3.42 -12.69
N SER A 68 -5.68 4.13 -13.16
CA SER A 68 -5.05 5.26 -12.46
C SER A 68 -6.12 6.26 -11.96
N GLY A 69 -6.20 6.46 -10.64
CA GLY A 69 -7.17 7.34 -9.99
C GLY A 69 -8.22 6.62 -9.14
N GLU A 70 -8.50 5.34 -9.41
CA GLU A 70 -9.44 4.52 -8.64
C GLU A 70 -8.78 3.75 -7.48
N GLU A 71 -7.44 3.80 -7.37
CA GLU A 71 -6.65 3.07 -6.36
C GLU A 71 -6.64 3.70 -4.96
N GLN A 72 -7.28 4.86 -4.80
CA GLN A 72 -7.39 5.58 -3.54
C GLN A 72 -7.89 4.72 -2.35
N PRO A 73 -8.74 3.69 -2.53
CA PRO A 73 -9.09 2.76 -1.46
C PRO A 73 -7.85 2.09 -0.88
N ILE A 74 -6.94 1.53 -1.68
CA ILE A 74 -5.78 0.77 -1.16
C ILE A 74 -4.85 1.68 -0.33
N ALA A 75 -4.60 2.90 -0.81
CA ALA A 75 -3.81 3.91 -0.09
C ALA A 75 -4.52 4.47 1.16
N SER A 76 -5.85 4.41 1.24
CA SER A 76 -6.61 4.80 2.46
C SER A 76 -6.82 3.63 3.44
N CYS A 77 -6.58 2.40 3.02
CA CYS A 77 -6.74 1.20 3.84
C CYS A 77 -5.54 0.91 4.73
N TRP A 78 -4.33 1.29 4.33
CA TRP A 78 -3.10 0.95 5.08
C TRP A 78 -3.10 1.42 6.56
N PRO A 79 -3.61 2.61 6.94
CA PRO A 79 -3.62 3.03 8.35
C PRO A 79 -4.45 2.08 9.22
N THR A 80 -5.48 1.46 8.64
CA THR A 80 -6.39 0.55 9.32
C THR A 80 -5.84 -0.88 9.46
N LEU A 81 -4.77 -1.21 8.73
CA LEU A 81 -4.12 -2.52 8.73
C LEU A 81 -2.98 -2.65 9.74
N ARG A 82 -2.65 -1.56 10.44
CA ARG A 82 -1.79 -1.63 11.62
C ARG A 82 -2.51 -2.45 12.70
N PRO A 83 -1.85 -3.43 13.33
CA PRO A 83 -2.36 -4.02 14.56
C PRO A 83 -2.68 -2.88 15.55
N GLY A 84 -3.94 -2.77 15.97
CA GLY A 84 -4.40 -1.72 16.89
C GLY A 84 -5.04 -0.47 16.27
N GLY A 85 -5.10 -0.33 14.94
CA GLY A 85 -5.75 0.82 14.25
C GLY A 85 -7.28 0.95 14.45
N SER A 86 -7.92 -0.12 14.95
CA SER A 86 -9.26 -0.09 15.56
C SER A 86 -9.37 -1.21 16.60
N MET A 87 -8.44 -1.20 17.56
CA MET A 87 -8.59 -1.90 18.84
C MET A 87 -7.96 -1.01 19.90
N ARG A 88 -8.76 -0.08 20.44
CA ARG A 88 -8.52 0.49 21.77
C ARG A 88 -8.67 -0.65 22.77
N GLY A 89 -7.61 -1.44 22.96
CA GLY A 89 -7.60 -2.57 23.87
C GLY A 89 -6.24 -3.22 23.88
N ASN A 90 -5.41 -2.77 24.83
CA ASN A 90 -4.21 -3.43 25.36
C ASN A 90 -3.51 -4.43 24.42
N ILE A 91 -2.56 -3.94 23.63
CA ILE A 91 -1.45 -4.78 23.18
C ILE A 91 -0.25 -4.38 24.03
N SER A 92 -0.07 -5.10 25.13
CA SER A 92 1.19 -5.09 25.84
C SER A 92 2.29 -5.58 24.90
N ALA A 93 3.25 -4.72 24.60
CA ALA A 93 4.66 -5.05 24.42
C ALA A 93 4.98 -6.39 23.71
N ASN A 94 4.57 -6.56 22.45
CA ASN A 94 5.19 -7.56 21.58
C ASN A 94 5.83 -6.89 20.36
N ARG A 95 7.01 -7.43 20.05
CA ARG A 95 8.16 -6.89 19.32
C ARG A 95 7.99 -6.97 17.79
N GLU A 96 6.77 -6.83 17.30
CA GLU A 96 6.42 -7.15 15.91
C GLU A 96 6.42 -5.89 15.05
N ASP A 97 7.48 -5.73 14.26
CA ASP A 97 7.62 -4.63 13.30
C ASP A 97 6.72 -4.94 12.09
N VAL A 98 5.69 -4.11 11.91
CA VAL A 98 4.74 -4.21 10.80
C VAL A 98 4.95 -3.07 9.81
N SER A 99 5.11 -3.41 8.53
CA SER A 99 5.27 -2.45 7.44
C SER A 99 4.47 -2.87 6.18
N LEU A 100 4.68 -2.15 5.08
CA LEU A 100 4.27 -2.49 3.73
C LEU A 100 5.51 -2.43 2.82
N ALA A 101 5.53 -3.18 1.72
CA ALA A 101 6.61 -3.12 0.74
C ALA A 101 6.16 -2.25 -0.43
N LEU A 102 6.90 -1.17 -0.73
CA LEU A 102 6.69 -0.38 -1.94
C LEU A 102 7.72 -0.80 -2.99
N HIS A 103 7.26 -0.86 -4.23
CA HIS A 103 8.17 -0.90 -5.37
C HIS A 103 8.88 0.45 -5.48
N ALA A 104 10.19 0.46 -5.66
CA ALA A 104 11.00 1.68 -5.55
C ALA A 104 12.10 1.69 -6.61
N ASP A 105 11.71 1.79 -7.88
CA ASP A 105 12.68 1.94 -8.95
C ASP A 105 13.39 3.29 -8.85
N TRP A 106 14.70 3.27 -9.10
CA TRP A 106 15.44 4.49 -9.29
C TRP A 106 15.18 5.04 -10.69
N VAL A 107 15.05 6.34 -10.79
CA VAL A 107 14.87 7.03 -12.08
C VAL A 107 15.82 8.21 -12.19
N GLU A 108 16.32 8.40 -13.40
CA GLU A 108 17.21 9.49 -13.77
C GLU A 108 16.61 10.28 -14.93
N PRO A 109 16.95 11.56 -15.07
CA PRO A 109 16.50 12.35 -16.21
C PRO A 109 17.07 11.75 -17.50
N ALA A 110 16.21 11.45 -18.47
CA ALA A 110 16.65 10.89 -19.75
C ALA A 110 17.65 11.78 -20.51
N ASN A 111 17.62 13.08 -20.21
CA ASN A 111 18.60 14.06 -20.63
C ASN A 111 18.88 14.97 -19.42
N PRO A 112 20.12 15.06 -18.92
CA PRO A 112 20.42 15.83 -17.72
C PRO A 112 20.45 17.35 -17.94
N PHE A 113 20.42 17.84 -19.19
CA PHE A 113 20.55 19.27 -19.47
C PHE A 113 19.23 20.06 -19.38
N PRO A 114 18.11 19.60 -19.96
CA PRO A 114 16.84 20.29 -19.83
C PRO A 114 16.23 20.06 -18.44
N GLU A 115 15.85 21.13 -17.76
CA GLU A 115 15.18 21.07 -16.45
C GLU A 115 13.87 20.27 -16.50
N SER A 116 13.18 20.27 -17.65
CA SER A 116 11.96 19.49 -17.86
C SER A 116 12.13 17.99 -17.60
N HIS A 117 13.31 17.43 -17.89
CA HIS A 117 13.59 16.02 -17.62
C HIS A 117 13.80 15.78 -16.13
N ALA A 118 14.47 16.69 -15.42
CA ALA A 118 14.59 16.62 -13.96
C ALA A 118 13.22 16.74 -13.28
N THR A 119 12.36 17.66 -13.73
CA THR A 119 10.98 17.78 -13.24
C THR A 119 10.17 16.51 -13.53
N ALA A 120 10.33 15.89 -14.70
CA ALA A 120 9.66 14.64 -15.04
C ALA A 120 10.08 13.49 -14.12
N THR A 121 11.38 13.35 -13.83
CA THR A 121 11.91 12.37 -12.87
C THR A 121 11.33 12.59 -11.47
N GLN A 122 11.30 13.84 -10.99
CA GLN A 122 10.70 14.16 -9.69
C GLN A 122 9.21 13.81 -9.65
N ARG A 123 8.45 14.12 -10.72
CA ARG A 123 7.03 13.76 -10.83
C ARG A 123 6.81 12.25 -10.78
N PHE A 124 7.68 11.48 -11.45
CA PHE A 124 7.62 10.02 -11.41
C PHE A 124 7.79 9.49 -9.98
N LEU A 125 8.84 9.91 -9.27
CA LEU A 125 9.09 9.47 -7.89
C LEU A 125 7.96 9.86 -6.93
N LEU A 126 7.41 11.06 -7.11
CA LEU A 126 6.27 11.55 -6.35
C LEU A 126 5.01 10.69 -6.60
N PHE A 127 4.76 10.33 -7.86
CA PHE A 127 3.65 9.45 -8.22
C PHE A 127 3.86 8.00 -7.76
N GLU A 128 5.08 7.47 -7.82
CA GLU A 128 5.34 6.08 -7.47
C GLU A 128 5.43 5.85 -5.97
N LEU A 129 6.19 6.70 -5.27
CA LEU A 129 6.52 6.55 -3.84
C LEU A 129 5.80 7.59 -2.99
N GLY A 130 5.86 8.86 -3.38
CA GLY A 130 5.30 9.97 -2.61
C GLY A 130 3.83 9.74 -2.26
N ARG A 131 3.01 9.23 -3.21
CA ARG A 131 1.57 9.00 -2.98
C ARG A 131 1.26 8.04 -1.83
N PHE A 132 2.17 7.12 -1.50
CA PHE A 132 2.03 6.19 -0.38
C PHE A 132 2.81 6.66 0.85
N LEU A 133 4.01 7.24 0.66
CA LEU A 133 4.88 7.68 1.75
C LEU A 133 4.43 9.00 2.40
N ASP A 134 3.80 9.92 1.67
CA ASP A 134 3.41 11.22 2.21
C ASP A 134 2.36 11.10 3.34
N PRO A 135 1.30 10.26 3.21
CA PRO A 135 0.41 9.96 4.32
C PRO A 135 1.12 9.28 5.51
N LEU A 136 2.11 8.42 5.24
CA LEU A 136 2.89 7.70 6.26
C LEU A 136 3.79 8.64 7.08
N LEU A 137 4.42 9.60 6.43
CA LEU A 137 5.42 10.49 7.01
C LEU A 137 4.82 11.80 7.54
N GLY A 138 3.49 11.94 7.49
CA GLY A 138 2.79 13.15 7.96
C GLY A 138 2.99 14.37 7.05
N ARG A 139 3.36 14.17 5.78
CA ARG A 139 3.66 15.23 4.80
C ARG A 139 2.57 15.41 3.73
N ALA A 140 1.34 15.01 4.05
CA ALA A 140 0.18 14.89 3.16
C ALA A 140 -0.21 16.12 2.29
N ARG A 141 0.50 17.25 2.36
CA ARG A 141 0.18 18.49 1.65
C ARG A 141 1.01 18.80 0.41
N VAL A 142 2.10 18.08 0.12
CA VAL A 142 2.98 18.44 -1.01
C VAL A 142 2.38 17.98 -2.34
N LEU A 143 1.90 16.74 -2.43
CA LEU A 143 1.39 16.17 -3.69
C LEU A 143 0.12 16.84 -4.22
N VAL A 144 -0.87 17.12 -3.35
CA VAL A 144 -2.16 17.71 -3.77
C VAL A 144 -1.98 19.16 -4.25
N SER A 145 -1.20 19.96 -3.51
CA SER A 145 -0.93 21.36 -3.86
C SER A 145 -0.19 21.52 -5.19
N TRP A 146 0.63 20.54 -5.58
CA TRP A 146 1.39 20.59 -6.84
C TRP A 146 0.60 20.07 -8.04
N MET A 147 -0.27 19.05 -7.85
CA MET A 147 -1.16 18.57 -8.93
C MET A 147 -2.23 19.59 -9.32
N GLU A 148 -2.70 20.41 -8.38
CA GLU A 148 -3.71 21.45 -8.63
C GLU A 148 -3.13 22.73 -9.27
N SER A 149 -1.79 22.84 -9.37
CA SER A 149 -1.08 24.04 -9.85
C SER A 149 -0.62 23.99 -11.32
N THR A 150 -0.99 22.93 -12.05
CA THR A 150 -0.72 22.71 -13.49
C THR A 150 -2.02 22.50 -14.24
#